data_AF-A0A948STI8-F1
#
_entry.id   AF-A0A948STI8-F1
#
_cell.length_a   1.000
_cell.length_b   1.000
_cell.length_c   1.000
_cell.angle_alpha   90.00
_cell.angle_beta   90.00
_cell.angle_gamma   90.00
#
_symmetry.space_group_name_H-M   'P 1'
#
loop_
_entity.id
_entity.type
_entity.pdbx_description
1 polymer ?
#
loop_
_entity_poly.entity_id
_entity_poly.type
_entity_poly.pdbx_seq_one_letter_code
_entity_poly.pdbx_strand_id
1 'polypeptide(L)'
;MKNATSTTSRSTGRDVLGTSALRPDGVAKTQGNFAFSSDFQAENMLWGATLRSPHPHARIVSIDPTEAWKIPGVEAIIFADDVPGKATYGLIASDQPVFARDVVRYMG
;
A
#
# COMPACT_ATOMS: atom_id res chain seq x y z
N MET A 1 -26.43 -57.62 -13.18
CA MET A 1 -26.99 -56.71 -12.16
C MET A 1 -25.89 -55.72 -11.78
N LYS A 2 -26.18 -54.41 -11.84
CA LYS A 2 -25.19 -53.33 -11.77
C LYS A 2 -24.81 -53.08 -10.30
N ASN A 3 -23.53 -53.26 -9.96
CA ASN A 3 -23.02 -52.93 -8.63
C ASN A 3 -22.97 -51.40 -8.49
N ALA A 4 -23.81 -50.87 -7.59
CA ALA A 4 -23.81 -49.46 -7.25
C ALA A 4 -22.52 -49.13 -6.51
N THR A 5 -21.65 -48.35 -7.15
CA THR A 5 -20.50 -47.74 -6.50
C THR A 5 -21.02 -46.76 -5.45
N SER A 6 -20.91 -47.11 -4.17
CA SER A 6 -21.22 -46.20 -3.08
C SER A 6 -20.19 -45.08 -3.07
N THR A 7 -20.56 -43.89 -3.54
CA THR A 7 -19.76 -42.69 -3.36
C THR A 7 -19.75 -42.34 -1.88
N THR A 8 -18.70 -42.73 -1.17
CA THR A 8 -18.48 -42.34 0.22
C THR A 8 -18.31 -40.82 0.27
N SER A 9 -19.36 -40.12 0.70
CA SER A 9 -19.31 -38.69 1.04
C SER A 9 -18.32 -38.51 2.19
N ARG A 10 -17.11 -38.04 1.87
CA ARG A 10 -16.12 -37.68 2.89
C ARG A 10 -16.58 -36.34 3.48
N SER A 11 -17.23 -36.38 4.65
CA SER A 11 -17.47 -35.20 5.45
C SER A 11 -16.12 -34.72 6.00
N THR A 12 -15.34 -34.01 5.20
CA THR A 12 -14.22 -33.24 5.73
C THR A 12 -14.83 -32.15 6.58
N GLY A 13 -14.79 -32.32 7.91
CA GLY A 13 -14.97 -31.21 8.83
C GLY A 13 -14.08 -30.08 8.34
N ARG A 14 -14.70 -28.98 7.90
CA ARG A 14 -13.94 -27.76 7.62
C ARG A 14 -13.26 -27.37 8.93
N ASP A 15 -12.02 -26.91 8.84
CA ASP A 15 -11.27 -26.33 9.96
C ASP A 15 -10.72 -27.33 10.99
N VAL A 16 -10.24 -28.49 10.53
CA VAL A 16 -9.43 -29.41 11.35
C VAL A 16 -7.94 -29.22 11.05
N LEU A 17 -7.12 -29.12 12.10
CA LEU A 17 -5.65 -29.04 11.98
C LEU A 17 -5.10 -30.20 11.14
N GLY A 18 -4.19 -29.90 10.21
CA GLY A 18 -3.56 -30.88 9.33
C GLY A 18 -4.35 -31.21 8.06
N THR A 19 -5.48 -30.53 7.78
CA THR A 19 -6.23 -30.69 6.52
C THR A 19 -5.90 -29.58 5.52
N SER A 20 -6.08 -29.86 4.22
CA SER A 20 -5.99 -28.86 3.15
C SER A 20 -7.29 -28.05 3.09
N ALA A 21 -7.42 -27.06 3.97
CA ALA A 21 -8.61 -26.22 4.06
C ALA A 21 -8.75 -25.28 2.85
N LEU A 22 -9.99 -24.95 2.49
CA LEU A 22 -10.27 -23.94 1.47
C LEU A 22 -9.90 -22.56 2.01
N ARG A 23 -9.18 -21.80 1.19
CA ARG A 23 -8.76 -20.44 1.51
C ARG A 23 -9.97 -19.48 1.44
N PRO A 24 -10.35 -18.78 2.52
CA PRO A 24 -11.56 -17.96 2.54
C PRO A 24 -11.60 -16.82 1.51
N ASP A 25 -10.46 -16.19 1.23
CA ASP A 25 -10.31 -15.11 0.24
C ASP A 25 -10.00 -15.62 -1.18
N GLY A 26 -9.88 -16.94 -1.38
CA GLY A 26 -9.43 -17.53 -2.63
C GLY A 26 -10.35 -17.23 -3.82
N VAL A 27 -11.65 -17.52 -3.67
CA VAL A 27 -12.65 -17.34 -4.73
C VAL A 27 -12.70 -15.88 -5.19
N ALA A 28 -12.83 -14.94 -4.25
CA ALA A 28 -12.91 -13.52 -4.55
C ALA A 28 -11.68 -13.00 -5.30
N LYS A 29 -10.47 -13.44 -4.91
CA LYS A 29 -9.22 -13.06 -5.60
C LYS A 29 -9.15 -13.62 -7.01
N THR A 30 -9.52 -14.89 -7.22
CA THR A 30 -9.48 -15.51 -8.55
C THR A 30 -10.53 -14.98 -9.52
N GLN A 31 -11.61 -14.39 -9.00
CA GLN A 31 -12.69 -13.81 -9.79
C GLN A 31 -12.53 -12.30 -10.03
N GLY A 32 -11.52 -11.66 -9.42
CA GLY A 32 -11.35 -10.20 -9.48
C GLY A 32 -12.36 -9.41 -8.63
N ASN A 33 -13.05 -10.09 -7.70
CA ASN A 33 -14.05 -9.48 -6.80
C ASN A 33 -13.45 -9.05 -5.45
N PHE A 34 -12.17 -9.35 -5.20
CA PHE A 34 -11.47 -8.95 -3.99
C PHE A 34 -11.00 -7.49 -4.13
N ALA A 35 -11.47 -6.60 -3.27
CA ALA A 35 -11.08 -5.20 -3.28
C ALA A 35 -9.66 -5.01 -2.70
N PHE A 36 -8.77 -4.45 -3.51
CA PHE A 36 -7.48 -3.93 -3.07
C PHE A 36 -7.57 -2.42 -2.85
N SER A 37 -6.60 -1.84 -2.13
CA SER A 37 -6.60 -0.40 -1.81
C SER A 37 -6.71 0.50 -3.05
N SER A 38 -6.18 0.06 -4.19
CA SER A 38 -6.24 0.77 -5.48
C SER A 38 -7.62 0.76 -6.14
N ASP A 39 -8.50 -0.16 -5.73
CA ASP A 39 -9.83 -0.32 -6.34
C ASP A 39 -10.86 0.60 -5.69
N PHE A 40 -10.52 1.19 -4.54
CA PHE A 40 -11.39 2.14 -3.86
C PHE A 40 -11.43 3.48 -4.58
N GLN A 41 -12.64 4.04 -4.63
CA GLN A 41 -12.90 5.39 -5.12
C GLN A 41 -13.88 6.07 -4.17
N ALA A 42 -13.72 7.38 -4.01
CA ALA A 42 -14.62 8.23 -3.24
C ALA A 42 -14.90 9.51 -4.03
N GLU A 43 -16.05 10.14 -3.73
CA GLU A 43 -16.36 11.46 -4.28
C GLU A 43 -15.28 12.47 -3.85
N ASN A 44 -14.80 13.28 -4.79
CA ASN A 44 -13.73 14.26 -4.59
C ASN A 44 -12.38 13.68 -4.14
N MET A 45 -12.12 12.39 -4.39
CA MET A 45 -10.82 11.77 -4.10
C MET A 45 -9.69 12.41 -4.93
N LEU A 46 -8.64 12.86 -4.26
CA LEU A 46 -7.42 13.38 -4.90
C LEU A 46 -6.43 12.25 -5.18
N TRP A 47 -5.61 12.46 -6.21
CA TRP A 47 -4.45 11.62 -6.51
C TRP A 47 -3.19 12.28 -5.97
N GLY A 48 -2.37 11.51 -5.25
CA GLY A 48 -1.09 11.97 -4.72
C GLY A 48 0.08 11.28 -5.40
N ALA A 49 1.18 11.99 -5.55
CA ALA A 49 2.46 11.45 -5.99
C ALA A 49 3.59 12.03 -5.12
N THR A 50 4.67 11.26 -4.95
CA THR A 50 5.85 11.69 -4.18
C THR A 50 6.98 12.07 -5.11
N LEU A 51 7.50 13.30 -5.00
CA LEU A 51 8.80 13.63 -5.55
C LEU A 51 9.88 12.92 -4.73
N ARG A 52 10.78 12.22 -5.41
CA ARG A 52 11.78 11.34 -4.83
C ARG A 52 13.19 11.79 -5.20
N SER A 53 14.15 11.51 -4.32
CA SER A 53 15.50 12.01 -4.55
C SER A 53 16.17 11.26 -5.70
N PRO A 54 16.79 11.96 -6.66
CA PRO A 54 17.67 11.33 -7.64
C PRO A 54 19.07 11.01 -7.07
N HIS A 55 19.38 11.48 -5.87
CA HIS A 55 20.69 11.32 -5.23
C HIS A 55 20.63 10.31 -4.08
N PRO A 56 21.64 9.41 -3.95
CA PRO A 56 21.71 8.46 -2.85
C PRO A 56 22.05 9.11 -1.51
N HIS A 57 22.80 10.21 -1.52
CA HIS A 57 23.07 11.01 -0.33
C HIS A 57 23.39 12.45 -0.74
N ALA A 58 22.62 13.42 -0.26
CA ALA A 58 22.81 14.82 -0.63
C ALA A 58 22.16 15.75 0.41
N ARG A 59 22.74 16.94 0.61
CA ARG A 59 22.07 18.00 1.37
C ARG A 59 21.01 18.66 0.50
N ILE A 60 19.82 18.85 1.05
CA ILE A 60 18.75 19.65 0.42
C ILE A 60 19.07 21.11 0.70
N VAL A 61 19.40 21.85 -0.36
CA VAL A 61 19.69 23.29 -0.25
C VAL A 61 18.41 24.10 -0.35
N SER A 62 17.55 23.74 -1.31
CA SER A 62 16.27 24.39 -1.58
C SER A 62 15.38 23.45 -2.38
N ILE A 63 14.06 23.61 -2.25
CA ILE A 63 13.06 23.00 -3.13
C ILE A 63 12.18 24.14 -3.65
N ASP A 64 12.01 24.23 -4.97
CA ASP A 64 11.16 25.23 -5.62
C ASP A 64 9.90 24.56 -6.21
N PRO A 65 8.71 24.75 -5.59
CA PRO A 65 7.46 24.18 -6.08
C PRO A 65 6.74 25.03 -7.12
N THR A 66 7.33 26.15 -7.58
CA THR A 66 6.63 27.15 -8.41
C THR A 66 5.98 26.56 -9.66
N GLU A 67 6.69 25.70 -10.39
CA GLU A 67 6.13 25.09 -11.60
C GLU A 67 5.03 24.07 -11.29
N ALA A 68 5.13 23.36 -10.17
CA ALA A 68 4.10 22.41 -9.75
C ALA A 68 2.78 23.13 -9.42
N TRP A 69 2.83 24.27 -8.74
CA TRP A 69 1.65 25.10 -8.46
C TRP A 69 0.94 25.65 -9.71
N LYS A 70 1.66 25.77 -10.84
CA LYS A 70 1.08 26.23 -12.11
C LYS A 70 0.27 25.16 -12.83
N ILE A 71 0.39 23.89 -12.44
CA ILE A 71 -0.33 22.79 -13.07
C ILE A 71 -1.81 22.85 -12.65
N PRO A 72 -2.76 22.97 -13.59
CA PRO A 72 -4.17 22.98 -13.25
C PRO A 72 -4.59 21.68 -12.53
N GLY A 73 -5.30 21.82 -11.41
CA GLY A 73 -5.78 20.69 -10.60
C GLY A 73 -4.83 20.26 -9.48
N VAL A 74 -3.69 20.92 -9.30
CA VAL A 74 -2.88 20.75 -8.07
C VAL A 74 -3.57 21.43 -6.91
N GLU A 75 -4.05 20.61 -5.97
CA GLU A 75 -4.71 21.09 -4.75
C GLU A 75 -3.72 21.40 -3.63
N ALA A 76 -2.63 20.63 -3.53
CA ALA A 76 -1.67 20.76 -2.45
C ALA A 76 -0.26 20.30 -2.83
N ILE A 77 0.74 20.93 -2.24
CA ILE A 77 2.14 20.50 -2.24
C ILE A 77 2.59 20.48 -0.77
N ILE A 78 3.04 19.32 -0.30
CA ILE A 78 3.30 19.05 1.11
C ILE A 78 4.80 18.82 1.30
N PHE A 79 5.38 19.51 2.28
CA PHE A 79 6.80 19.42 2.64
C PHE A 79 7.01 18.75 4.00
N ALA A 80 8.29 18.53 4.34
CA ALA A 80 8.68 18.00 5.66
C ALA A 80 8.17 18.86 6.83
N ASP A 81 8.02 20.16 6.61
CA ASP A 81 7.59 21.14 7.60
C ASP A 81 6.09 21.05 7.90
N ASP A 82 5.30 20.49 6.98
CA ASP A 82 3.85 20.34 7.11
C ASP A 82 3.45 19.07 7.87
N VAL A 83 4.41 18.20 8.22
CA VAL A 83 4.14 16.94 8.92
C VAL A 83 3.73 17.23 10.37
N PRO A 84 2.47 16.93 10.77
CA PRO A 84 2.06 17.13 12.14
C PRO A 84 2.68 16.08 13.07
N GLY A 85 2.99 16.49 14.30
CA GLY A 85 3.48 15.56 15.33
C GLY A 85 4.92 15.10 15.09
N LYS A 86 5.14 13.79 14.94
CA LYS A 86 6.49 13.22 14.80
C LYS A 86 6.92 13.20 13.34
N ALA A 87 8.05 13.86 13.05
CA ALA A 87 8.63 13.90 11.70
C ALA A 87 9.30 12.58 11.27
N THR A 88 9.42 11.60 12.17
CA THR A 88 10.03 10.30 11.90
C THR A 88 9.16 9.13 12.36
N TYR A 89 9.34 7.98 11.71
CA TYR A 89 8.67 6.71 11.96
C TYR A 89 9.65 5.53 11.87
N GLY A 90 9.16 4.33 12.19
CA GLY A 90 9.89 3.07 12.00
C GLY A 90 9.49 2.02 13.03
N LEU A 91 9.58 0.75 12.64
CA LEU A 91 9.08 -0.38 13.43
C LEU A 91 9.92 -0.67 14.68
N ILE A 92 11.25 -0.55 14.55
CA ILE A 92 12.22 -0.84 15.63
C ILE A 92 12.71 0.47 16.26
N ALA A 93 13.12 1.42 15.41
CA ALA A 93 13.53 2.76 15.80
C ALA A 93 12.77 3.79 14.97
N SER A 94 12.48 4.96 15.54
CA SER A 94 11.80 6.05 14.84
C SER A 94 12.81 6.99 14.17
N ASP A 95 13.59 6.45 13.22
CA ASP A 95 14.69 7.14 12.54
C ASP A 95 14.43 7.42 11.05
N GLN A 96 13.36 6.87 10.48
CA GLN A 96 12.99 7.11 9.09
C GLN A 96 12.16 8.40 8.99
N PRO A 97 12.61 9.42 8.25
CA PRO A 97 11.84 10.64 8.10
C PRO A 97 10.60 10.41 7.23
N VAL A 98 9.49 11.08 7.54
CA VAL A 98 8.28 11.09 6.69
C VAL A 98 8.60 11.72 5.33
N PHE A 99 9.23 12.89 5.34
CA PHE A 99 9.84 13.53 4.17
C PHE A 99 11.27 13.97 4.49
N ALA A 100 12.15 13.97 3.50
CA ALA A 100 13.50 14.49 3.67
C ALA A 100 13.47 16.01 3.93
N ARG A 101 14.27 16.50 4.88
CA ARG A 101 14.35 17.93 5.25
C ARG A 101 15.72 18.53 4.96
N ASP A 102 16.75 18.06 5.66
CA ASP A 102 18.12 18.62 5.53
C ASP A 102 18.99 17.79 4.58
N VAL A 103 18.87 16.47 4.68
CA VAL A 103 19.73 15.51 3.99
C VAL A 103 18.90 14.33 3.51
N VAL A 104 19.08 13.99 2.25
CA VAL A 104 18.66 12.73 1.66
C VAL A 104 19.65 11.65 2.05
N ARG A 105 19.14 10.47 2.44
CA ARG A 105 19.95 9.30 2.86
C ARG A 105 19.87 8.11 1.90
N TYR A 106 19.01 8.15 0.89
CA TYR A 106 18.91 7.14 -0.15
C TYR A 106 18.25 7.71 -1.42
N MET A 107 18.43 7.02 -2.55
CA MET A 107 17.79 7.36 -3.83
C MET A 107 16.42 6.68 -3.93
N GLY A 108 15.43 7.43 -4.41
CA GLY A 108 14.02 7.01 -4.44
C GLY A 108 13.21 7.66 -3.35
#